data_AF-D7TV88-F1
#
_entry.id   AF-D7TV88-F1
#
_cell.length_a   1.000
_cell.length_b   1.000
_cell.length_c   1.000
_cell.angle_alpha   90.00
_cell.angle_beta   90.00
_cell.angle_gamma   90.00
#
_symmetry.space_group_name_H-M   'P 1'
#
loop_
_entity.id
_entity.type
_entity.pdbx_description
1 polymer ?
#
loop_
_entity_poly.entity_id
_entity_poly.type
_entity_poly.pdbx_seq_one_letter_code
_entity_poly.pdbx_strand_id
1 'polypeptide(L)'
;MWSSCSHALSRCPSLPPTISRLRLPNRPGTLYPLSSGFRISESHSKFPKSKWKISCFRHEDSSSETPKSESIDDILSGELVKPEFNKPSTVQKDWASSFREAADVILRVIGKPWVVPWTSETILQVMLLWIVSFWFVGSWMIPFTAHVVGFSKESLTYRGQALYSLLTDVAEGLAGIAILHRCLSRFSPLPSDWFRFSLRGNWLADVAIGCLMFPLVNRLSQFNLDLLPLLPSTPVTLSSVEQSIMARDPVAMGLYALVVSVCAPVWEEIVFRGFLLPSLTKYMPVWCSILVSSVAFALAHFNVQRMLPLIFLGVVMGVIFARSRNLLPSMLLHSLWNGFVFLDLMK
;
A
#
# COMPACT_ATOMS: atom_id res chain seq x y z
N MET A 1 -38.95 5.33 -63.81
CA MET A 1 -40.18 5.51 -62.98
C MET A 1 -39.89 4.86 -61.64
N TRP A 2 -39.90 5.50 -60.47
CA TRP A 2 -40.16 6.89 -60.05
C TRP A 2 -38.87 7.44 -59.35
N SER A 3 -38.36 8.63 -59.66
CA SER A 3 -38.81 9.97 -59.24
C SER A 3 -38.59 10.31 -57.75
N SER A 4 -37.55 11.10 -57.48
CA SER A 4 -37.56 12.16 -56.45
C SER A 4 -36.60 13.28 -56.87
N CYS A 5 -37.08 14.53 -56.82
CA CYS A 5 -36.41 15.69 -57.40
C CYS A 5 -35.40 16.35 -56.46
N SER A 6 -34.33 16.88 -57.06
CA SER A 6 -33.43 17.86 -56.46
C SER A 6 -34.13 19.21 -56.26
N HIS A 7 -33.75 19.97 -55.23
CA HIS A 7 -33.82 21.44 -55.24
C HIS A 7 -32.57 22.05 -54.60
N ALA A 8 -32.27 23.29 -54.97
CA ALA A 8 -30.91 23.82 -55.00
C ALA A 8 -30.57 24.81 -53.86
N LEU A 9 -29.26 25.09 -53.79
CA LEU A 9 -28.58 26.16 -53.06
C LEU A 9 -29.34 27.50 -52.99
N SER A 10 -29.20 28.24 -51.87
CA SER A 10 -28.56 29.57 -51.90
C SER A 10 -28.36 30.25 -50.53
N ARG A 11 -27.25 31.01 -50.44
CA ARG A 11 -26.98 32.19 -49.59
C ARG A 11 -26.80 32.05 -48.07
N CYS A 12 -25.53 32.07 -47.68
CA CYS A 12 -25.04 32.72 -46.45
C CYS A 12 -25.27 34.25 -46.51
N PRO A 13 -25.51 34.92 -45.37
CA PRO A 13 -24.64 36.03 -44.98
C PRO A 13 -24.13 35.92 -43.52
N SER A 14 -23.19 36.81 -43.18
CA SER A 14 -22.21 36.66 -42.08
C SER A 14 -22.33 37.69 -40.95
N LEU A 15 -21.62 37.42 -39.83
CA LEU A 15 -21.26 38.33 -38.70
C LEU A 15 -22.37 38.64 -37.66
N PRO A 16 -22.00 39.06 -36.42
CA PRO A 16 -21.08 38.43 -35.48
C PRO A 16 -21.66 38.38 -34.03
N PRO A 17 -20.87 37.96 -33.02
CA PRO A 17 -20.88 38.69 -31.74
C PRO A 17 -19.46 39.06 -31.29
N THR A 18 -19.11 40.34 -31.26
CA THR A 18 -19.29 41.26 -30.10
C THR A 18 -18.27 41.01 -28.98
N ILE A 19 -17.14 41.73 -29.06
CA ILE A 19 -16.15 41.87 -27.99
C ILE A 19 -16.76 42.70 -26.85
N SER A 20 -16.87 42.14 -25.64
CA SER A 20 -17.30 42.84 -24.43
C SER A 20 -16.20 42.87 -23.35
N ARG A 21 -15.28 43.82 -23.54
CA ARG A 21 -14.51 44.55 -22.50
C ARG A 21 -14.22 43.82 -21.17
N LEU A 22 -13.01 43.25 -21.06
CA LEU A 22 -12.33 43.09 -19.78
C LEU A 22 -12.26 44.45 -19.04
N ARG A 23 -12.66 44.47 -17.76
CA ARG A 23 -12.63 45.66 -16.89
C ARG A 23 -11.71 45.39 -15.70
N LEU A 24 -10.51 45.97 -15.72
CA LEU A 24 -9.60 45.96 -14.59
C LEU A 24 -10.13 46.84 -13.43
N PRO A 25 -9.86 46.46 -12.17
CA PRO A 25 -9.68 47.40 -11.07
C PRO A 25 -8.21 47.84 -10.98
N ASN A 26 -7.96 49.15 -11.01
CA ASN A 26 -6.65 49.75 -10.73
C ASN A 26 -6.31 49.75 -9.24
N ARG A 27 -5.03 49.50 -8.89
CA ARG A 27 -4.14 50.27 -7.95
C ARG A 27 -3.06 49.36 -7.29
N PRO A 28 -1.95 49.92 -6.80
CA PRO A 28 -0.81 50.34 -7.63
C PRO A 28 0.45 49.52 -7.30
N GLY A 29 1.48 49.61 -8.13
CA GLY A 29 2.72 48.85 -7.92
C GLY A 29 3.73 49.53 -6.99
N THR A 30 4.64 48.72 -6.45
CA THR A 30 6.03 49.12 -6.22
C THR A 30 6.95 47.91 -6.50
N LEU A 31 8.05 48.14 -7.20
CA LEU A 31 9.06 47.14 -7.58
C LEU A 31 10.33 47.31 -6.72
N TYR A 32 11.24 46.32 -6.85
CA TYR A 32 12.67 46.35 -6.46
C TYR A 32 13.01 45.91 -5.01
N PRO A 33 14.28 45.49 -4.71
CA PRO A 33 14.62 44.06 -4.78
C PRO A 33 15.53 43.58 -3.61
N LEU A 34 16.22 42.44 -3.82
CA LEU A 34 17.26 41.81 -3.01
C LEU A 34 17.96 42.65 -1.92
N SER A 35 18.13 42.04 -0.74
CA SER A 35 19.43 42.05 -0.05
C SER A 35 19.69 40.74 0.71
N SER A 36 20.88 40.17 0.46
CA SER A 36 21.52 39.19 1.34
C SER A 36 22.30 39.95 2.42
N GLY A 37 22.37 39.45 3.65
CA GLY A 37 23.21 40.09 4.67
C GLY A 37 22.97 39.64 6.10
N PHE A 38 23.89 38.80 6.60
CA PHE A 38 24.13 38.49 8.01
C PHE A 38 23.72 39.57 9.03
N ARG A 39 23.10 39.14 10.14
CA ARG A 39 23.49 39.66 11.46
C ARG A 39 23.34 38.62 12.56
N ILE A 40 24.44 38.45 13.30
CA ILE A 40 24.51 37.69 14.56
C ILE A 40 23.76 38.48 15.64
N SER A 41 23.06 37.79 16.53
CA SER A 41 22.67 38.36 17.82
C SER A 41 22.77 37.29 18.91
N GLU A 42 23.75 37.44 19.78
CA GLU A 42 23.73 36.77 21.08
C GLU A 42 22.59 37.36 21.93
N SER A 43 21.97 36.54 22.78
CA SER A 43 21.33 37.02 24.00
C SER A 43 21.28 35.90 25.05
N HIS A 44 21.90 36.16 26.21
CA HIS A 44 21.84 35.27 27.37
C HIS A 44 20.47 35.40 28.08
N SER A 45 19.80 34.28 28.39
CA SER A 45 18.92 34.21 29.57
C SER A 45 18.62 32.78 30.06
N LYS A 46 19.36 32.40 31.12
CA LYS A 46 18.98 31.61 32.32
C LYS A 46 17.91 30.50 32.20
N PHE A 47 18.36 29.26 32.43
CA PHE A 47 17.54 28.09 32.77
C PHE A 47 16.80 28.22 34.13
N PRO A 48 15.61 27.62 34.27
CA PRO A 48 15.12 27.05 35.52
C PRO A 48 15.24 25.51 35.53
N LYS A 49 15.70 24.94 36.65
CA LYS A 49 15.70 23.49 36.92
C LYS A 49 14.46 23.12 37.75
N SER A 50 13.67 22.14 37.33
CA SER A 50 12.63 21.51 38.18
C SER A 50 13.00 20.06 38.51
N LYS A 51 13.36 19.81 39.77
CA LYS A 51 13.54 18.46 40.31
C LYS A 51 12.17 17.87 40.65
N TRP A 52 11.90 16.64 40.23
CA TRP A 52 10.81 15.83 40.77
C TRP A 52 11.27 15.15 42.07
N LYS A 53 10.42 15.17 43.11
CA LYS A 53 10.76 14.74 44.47
C LYS A 53 9.86 13.57 44.87
N ILE A 54 10.47 12.46 45.25
CA ILE A 54 9.80 11.24 45.72
C ILE A 54 9.34 11.47 47.17
N SER A 55 8.12 11.04 47.52
CA SER A 55 7.63 10.99 48.90
C SER A 55 7.50 9.55 49.39
N CYS A 56 8.34 9.15 50.33
CA CYS A 56 8.06 7.99 51.18
C CYS A 56 7.10 8.42 52.30
N PHE A 57 6.11 7.59 52.60
CA PHE A 57 5.36 7.69 53.86
C PHE A 57 5.90 6.64 54.84
N ARG A 58 6.14 7.06 56.08
CA ARG A 58 6.53 6.22 57.22
C ARG A 58 5.54 6.54 58.34
N HIS A 59 4.96 5.51 58.94
CA HIS A 59 4.33 5.59 60.26
C HIS A 59 4.76 4.35 61.04
N GLU A 60 5.27 4.58 62.24
CA GLU A 60 5.48 3.59 63.29
C GLU A 60 4.69 4.06 64.50
N ASP A 61 3.91 3.15 65.09
CA ASP A 61 3.39 3.13 66.47
C ASP A 61 2.96 1.66 66.66
N SER A 62 3.68 0.79 67.39
CA SER A 62 3.94 0.71 68.83
C SER A 62 2.92 -0.14 69.60
N SER A 63 3.40 -1.26 70.20
CA SER A 63 2.83 -1.99 71.36
C SER A 63 1.42 -2.62 71.24
N SER A 64 1.06 -3.74 71.89
CA SER A 64 1.77 -4.77 72.68
C SER A 64 0.83 -5.97 72.97
N GLU A 65 1.37 -7.01 73.64
CA GLU A 65 0.67 -8.07 74.40
C GLU A 65 0.10 -9.31 73.67
N THR A 66 0.56 -10.48 74.15
CA THR A 66 -0.15 -11.77 74.18
C THR A 66 -0.19 -12.20 75.65
N PRO A 67 -1.13 -13.06 76.06
CA PRO A 67 -0.69 -14.41 76.44
C PRO A 67 -1.66 -15.55 76.05
N LYS A 68 -1.21 -16.78 76.32
CA LYS A 68 -1.78 -18.06 75.91
C LYS A 68 -2.96 -18.54 76.78
N SER A 69 -3.82 -19.39 76.21
CA SER A 69 -4.47 -20.49 76.94
C SER A 69 -4.65 -21.71 76.00
N GLU A 70 -4.81 -22.91 76.55
CA GLU A 70 -4.59 -24.20 75.85
C GLU A 70 -5.69 -25.27 76.15
N SER A 71 -5.50 -26.54 75.69
CA SER A 71 -6.31 -27.79 75.90
C SER A 71 -7.46 -28.10 74.91
N ILE A 72 -7.86 -29.36 74.61
CA ILE A 72 -7.24 -30.72 74.72
C ILE A 72 -7.93 -31.64 73.66
N ASP A 73 -7.23 -32.70 73.23
CA ASP A 73 -7.59 -33.97 72.52
C ASP A 73 -9.10 -34.32 72.31
N ASP A 74 -9.57 -34.98 71.24
CA ASP A 74 -9.17 -36.33 70.82
C ASP A 74 -9.78 -36.82 69.45
N ILE A 75 -8.97 -37.59 68.69
CA ILE A 75 -9.28 -38.82 67.90
C ILE A 75 -10.33 -38.90 66.72
N LEU A 76 -9.82 -39.52 65.63
CA LEU A 76 -10.43 -40.34 64.53
C LEU A 76 -10.96 -39.75 63.20
N SER A 77 -10.36 -40.29 62.12
CA SER A 77 -10.88 -40.54 60.76
C SER A 77 -10.86 -39.40 59.71
N GLY A 78 -10.31 -39.70 58.53
CA GLY A 78 -10.54 -38.93 57.31
C GLY A 78 -9.27 -38.57 56.52
N GLU A 79 -8.64 -39.56 55.89
CA GLU A 79 -7.60 -39.31 54.89
C GLU A 79 -8.18 -38.60 53.67
N LEU A 80 -7.86 -37.31 53.49
CA LEU A 80 -8.14 -36.59 52.24
C LEU A 80 -7.04 -35.57 51.93
N VAL A 81 -6.04 -36.01 51.17
CA VAL A 81 -4.99 -35.16 50.61
C VAL A 81 -5.62 -34.10 49.71
N LYS A 82 -5.62 -32.83 50.16
CA LYS A 82 -5.91 -31.69 49.28
C LYS A 82 -4.71 -31.48 48.34
N PRO A 83 -4.89 -31.45 47.01
CA PRO A 83 -3.82 -31.05 46.12
C PRO A 83 -3.55 -29.56 46.30
N GLU A 84 -2.27 -29.22 46.45
CA GLU A 84 -1.81 -27.84 46.50
C GLU A 84 -2.06 -27.17 45.13
N PHE A 85 -3.03 -26.25 45.08
CA PHE A 85 -3.46 -25.62 43.84
C PHE A 85 -2.43 -24.56 43.42
N ASN A 86 -1.36 -25.01 42.78
CA ASN A 86 -0.26 -24.18 42.27
C ASN A 86 -0.80 -23.02 41.41
N LYS A 87 -0.44 -21.78 41.79
CA LYS A 87 -0.84 -20.55 41.08
C LYS A 87 -0.16 -20.46 39.70
N PRO A 88 -0.89 -20.43 38.58
CA PRO A 88 -0.34 -20.08 37.28
C PRO A 88 -0.49 -18.56 37.03
N SER A 89 0.09 -17.71 37.89
CA SER A 89 -0.17 -16.25 37.86
C SER A 89 1.06 -15.36 37.59
N THR A 90 2.26 -15.92 37.57
CA THR A 90 3.52 -15.22 37.23
C THR A 90 3.84 -15.37 35.74
N VAL A 91 3.98 -16.60 35.24
CA VAL A 91 4.34 -16.88 33.83
C VAL A 91 3.37 -16.21 32.84
N GLN A 92 2.05 -16.24 33.10
CA GLN A 92 1.07 -15.62 32.20
C GLN A 92 1.17 -14.08 32.16
N LYS A 93 1.64 -13.44 33.24
CA LYS A 93 1.90 -12.00 33.28
C LYS A 93 3.13 -11.62 32.46
N ASP A 94 4.21 -12.40 32.56
CA ASP A 94 5.47 -12.12 31.84
C ASP A 94 5.32 -12.28 30.33
N TRP A 95 4.55 -13.26 29.86
CA TRP A 95 4.19 -13.36 28.44
C TRP A 95 3.30 -12.20 27.98
N ALA A 96 2.31 -11.80 28.77
CA ALA A 96 1.42 -10.68 28.43
C ALA A 96 2.13 -9.31 28.43
N SER A 97 3.10 -9.08 29.31
CA SER A 97 3.96 -7.89 29.28
C SER A 97 4.92 -7.92 28.09
N SER A 98 5.56 -9.06 27.81
CA SER A 98 6.46 -9.22 26.66
C SER A 98 5.73 -9.00 25.33
N PHE A 99 4.50 -9.53 25.19
CA PHE A 99 3.66 -9.27 24.01
C PHE A 99 3.27 -7.80 23.88
N ARG A 100 2.98 -7.10 24.98
CA ARG A 100 2.70 -5.66 24.98
C ARG A 100 3.93 -4.84 24.60
N GLU A 101 5.10 -5.18 25.14
CA GLU A 101 6.35 -4.48 24.84
C GLU A 101 6.77 -4.69 23.38
N ALA A 102 6.68 -5.92 22.87
CA ALA A 102 6.88 -6.21 21.45
C ALA A 102 5.88 -5.46 20.56
N ALA A 103 4.59 -5.44 20.94
CA ALA A 103 3.57 -4.68 20.22
C ALA A 103 3.85 -3.16 20.23
N ASP A 104 4.32 -2.60 21.34
CA ASP A 104 4.70 -1.19 21.48
C ASP A 104 5.94 -0.84 20.64
N VAL A 105 6.96 -1.71 20.61
CA VAL A 105 8.13 -1.57 19.74
C VAL A 105 7.70 -1.61 18.27
N ILE A 106 6.84 -2.56 17.90
CA ILE A 106 6.26 -2.66 16.55
C ILE A 106 5.43 -1.41 16.21
N LEU A 107 4.64 -0.87 17.15
CA LEU A 107 3.87 0.37 16.97
C LEU A 107 4.77 1.60 16.79
N ARG A 108 5.88 1.69 17.51
CA ARG A 108 6.89 2.75 17.34
C ARG A 108 7.61 2.65 15.99
N VAL A 109 7.86 1.42 15.51
CA VAL A 109 8.57 1.16 14.25
C VAL A 109 7.68 1.30 13.03
N ILE A 110 6.39 0.95 13.11
CA ILE A 110 5.45 0.91 11.98
C ILE A 110 4.53 2.15 11.94
N GLY A 111 4.30 2.80 13.08
CA GLY A 111 3.48 4.01 13.19
C GLY A 111 2.03 3.76 13.63
N LYS A 112 1.27 4.85 13.75
CA LYS A 112 -0.13 4.86 14.19
C LYS A 112 -1.07 4.29 13.11
N PRO A 113 -2.27 3.78 13.47
CA PRO A 113 -3.32 3.46 12.50
C PRO A 113 -3.84 4.72 11.75
N TRP A 114 -4.67 4.52 10.73
CA TRP A 114 -5.35 5.58 10.00
C TRP A 114 -6.77 5.81 10.56
N VAL A 115 -7.27 7.04 10.43
CA VAL A 115 -8.64 7.39 10.80
C VAL A 115 -9.54 7.15 9.57
N VAL A 116 -10.08 5.92 9.45
CA VAL A 116 -10.82 5.48 8.26
C VAL A 116 -12.33 5.83 8.36
N PRO A 117 -12.87 6.67 7.46
CA PRO A 117 -14.27 7.11 7.55
C PRO A 117 -15.29 6.07 7.06
N TRP A 118 -14.89 5.09 6.23
CA TRP A 118 -15.80 4.09 5.65
C TRP A 118 -15.90 2.77 6.44
N THR A 119 -16.89 1.94 6.09
CA THR A 119 -17.18 0.63 6.69
C THR A 119 -16.45 -0.51 5.97
N SER A 120 -16.44 -1.71 6.57
CA SER A 120 -15.89 -2.93 5.95
C SER A 120 -16.61 -3.30 4.65
N GLU A 121 -17.91 -3.04 4.57
CA GLU A 121 -18.71 -3.16 3.35
C GLU A 121 -18.12 -2.33 2.20
N THR A 122 -17.70 -1.08 2.46
CA THR A 122 -17.05 -0.24 1.43
C THR A 122 -15.70 -0.82 1.00
N ILE A 123 -14.94 -1.44 1.92
CA ILE A 123 -13.67 -2.11 1.58
C ILE A 123 -13.93 -3.27 0.62
N LEU A 124 -14.87 -4.16 0.98
CA LEU A 124 -15.24 -5.31 0.16
C LEU A 124 -15.81 -4.86 -1.20
N GLN A 125 -16.68 -3.84 -1.22
CA GLN A 125 -17.25 -3.28 -2.44
C GLN A 125 -16.15 -2.77 -3.40
N VAL A 126 -15.22 -1.95 -2.90
CA VAL A 126 -14.15 -1.40 -3.75
C VAL A 126 -13.21 -2.49 -4.25
N MET A 127 -12.78 -3.41 -3.38
CA MET A 127 -11.89 -4.50 -3.79
C MET A 127 -12.55 -5.44 -4.80
N LEU A 128 -13.83 -5.80 -4.60
CA LEU A 128 -14.58 -6.65 -5.53
C LEU A 128 -14.79 -5.95 -6.88
N LEU A 129 -15.22 -4.68 -6.88
CA LEU A 129 -15.39 -3.91 -8.12
C LEU A 129 -14.07 -3.73 -8.86
N TRP A 130 -12.95 -3.54 -8.15
CA TRP A 130 -11.63 -3.45 -8.75
C TRP A 130 -11.21 -4.77 -9.43
N ILE A 131 -11.33 -5.92 -8.74
CA ILE A 131 -11.01 -7.24 -9.31
C ILE A 131 -11.91 -7.56 -10.53
N VAL A 132 -13.22 -7.33 -10.40
CA VAL A 132 -14.19 -7.58 -11.48
C VAL A 132 -13.91 -6.66 -12.67
N SER A 133 -13.58 -5.39 -12.43
CA SER A 133 -13.22 -4.43 -13.49
C SER A 133 -11.93 -4.82 -14.20
N PHE A 134 -10.89 -5.24 -13.46
CA PHE A 134 -9.64 -5.70 -14.04
C PHE A 134 -9.89 -6.88 -15.00
N TRP A 135 -10.58 -7.93 -14.50
CA TRP A 135 -10.92 -9.09 -15.32
C TRP A 135 -11.81 -8.74 -16.52
N PHE A 136 -12.84 -7.91 -16.33
CA PHE A 136 -13.77 -7.51 -17.38
C PHE A 136 -13.10 -6.64 -18.46
N VAL A 137 -12.26 -5.68 -18.09
CA VAL A 137 -11.54 -4.82 -19.04
C VAL A 137 -10.56 -5.66 -19.87
N GLY A 138 -9.66 -6.41 -19.22
CA GLY A 138 -8.61 -7.17 -19.87
C GLY A 138 -9.08 -8.39 -20.66
N SER A 139 -10.05 -9.14 -20.11
CA SER A 139 -10.47 -10.43 -20.68
C SER A 139 -11.66 -10.32 -21.64
N TRP A 140 -12.49 -9.27 -21.51
CA TRP A 140 -13.70 -9.10 -22.33
C TRP A 140 -13.68 -7.82 -23.15
N MET A 141 -13.63 -6.64 -22.50
CA MET A 141 -13.86 -5.36 -23.17
C MET A 141 -12.80 -5.05 -24.22
N ILE A 142 -11.51 -5.25 -23.90
CA ILE A 142 -10.41 -4.96 -24.82
C ILE A 142 -10.34 -5.99 -25.97
N PRO A 143 -10.39 -7.32 -25.75
CA PRO A 143 -10.45 -8.32 -26.83
C PRO A 143 -11.68 -8.17 -27.73
N PHE A 144 -12.86 -7.88 -27.16
CA PHE A 144 -14.08 -7.61 -27.94
C PHE A 144 -13.92 -6.38 -28.83
N THR A 145 -13.36 -5.28 -28.29
CA THR A 145 -13.10 -4.07 -29.07
C THR A 145 -12.10 -4.34 -30.20
N ALA A 146 -11.03 -5.09 -29.94
CA ALA A 146 -10.06 -5.49 -30.96
C ALA A 146 -10.72 -6.29 -32.09
N HIS A 147 -11.58 -7.26 -31.74
CA HIS A 147 -12.33 -8.07 -32.70
C HIS A 147 -13.30 -7.22 -33.56
N VAL A 148 -14.04 -6.28 -32.96
CA VAL A 148 -14.97 -5.38 -33.67
C VAL A 148 -14.24 -4.45 -34.65
N VAL A 149 -13.03 -3.99 -34.31
CA VAL A 149 -12.19 -3.17 -35.20
C VAL A 149 -11.45 -4.02 -36.25
N GLY A 150 -11.50 -5.36 -36.14
CA GLY A 150 -10.91 -6.29 -37.10
C GLY A 150 -9.42 -6.60 -36.88
N PHE A 151 -8.87 -6.31 -35.70
CA PHE A 151 -7.48 -6.61 -35.35
C PHE A 151 -7.39 -7.81 -34.39
N SER A 152 -6.48 -8.75 -34.67
CA SER A 152 -6.11 -9.80 -33.70
C SER A 152 -4.73 -9.52 -33.10
N LYS A 153 -4.57 -9.71 -31.78
CA LYS A 153 -3.28 -9.49 -31.09
C LYS A 153 -2.14 -10.31 -31.73
N GLU A 154 -2.44 -11.53 -32.17
CA GLU A 154 -1.48 -12.46 -32.79
C GLU A 154 -1.00 -12.02 -34.17
N SER A 155 -1.80 -11.23 -34.92
CA SER A 155 -1.37 -10.65 -36.20
C SER A 155 -0.42 -9.46 -36.06
N LEU A 156 -0.27 -8.91 -34.85
CA LEU A 156 0.57 -7.74 -34.60
C LEU A 156 2.04 -8.13 -34.48
N THR A 157 2.91 -7.26 -34.99
CA THR A 157 4.35 -7.29 -34.71
C THR A 157 4.63 -7.22 -33.20
N TYR A 158 5.80 -7.64 -32.73
CA TYR A 158 6.19 -7.55 -31.31
C TYR A 158 5.97 -6.15 -30.71
N ARG A 159 6.24 -5.09 -31.48
CA ARG A 159 5.96 -3.70 -31.08
C ARG A 159 4.46 -3.40 -30.96
N GLY A 160 3.65 -3.91 -31.88
CA GLY A 160 2.19 -3.81 -31.82
C GLY A 160 1.61 -4.58 -30.63
N GLN A 161 2.12 -5.78 -30.32
CA GLN A 161 1.73 -6.55 -29.14
C GLN A 161 2.11 -5.85 -27.83
N ALA A 162 3.30 -5.25 -27.77
CA ALA A 162 3.75 -4.49 -26.60
C ALA A 162 2.93 -3.20 -26.40
N LEU A 163 2.61 -2.48 -27.48
CA LEU A 163 1.72 -1.32 -27.46
C LEU A 163 0.28 -1.71 -27.04
N TYR A 164 -0.24 -2.83 -27.56
CA TYR A 164 -1.55 -3.37 -27.15
C TYR A 164 -1.58 -3.66 -25.65
N SER A 165 -0.53 -4.31 -25.12
CA SER A 165 -0.41 -4.55 -23.68
C SER A 165 -0.33 -3.27 -22.86
N LEU A 166 0.41 -2.25 -23.31
CA LEU A 166 0.47 -0.94 -22.64
C LEU A 166 -0.89 -0.23 -22.62
N LEU A 167 -1.62 -0.25 -23.73
CA LEU A 167 -2.96 0.35 -23.81
C LEU A 167 -3.97 -0.41 -22.93
N THR A 168 -3.82 -1.74 -22.81
CA THR A 168 -4.66 -2.58 -21.94
C THR A 168 -4.42 -2.23 -20.47
N ASP A 169 -3.16 -2.24 -20.01
CA ASP A 169 -2.78 -1.90 -18.62
C ASP A 169 -3.23 -0.49 -18.23
N VAL A 170 -3.02 0.50 -19.10
CA VAL A 170 -3.47 1.88 -18.87
C VAL A 170 -5.00 1.96 -18.77
N ALA A 171 -5.75 1.20 -19.58
CA ALA A 171 -7.21 1.16 -19.49
C ALA A 171 -7.69 0.50 -18.19
N GLU A 172 -7.07 -0.60 -17.77
CA GLU A 172 -7.36 -1.32 -16.51
C GLU A 172 -7.05 -0.43 -15.29
N GLY A 173 -5.87 0.20 -15.28
CA GLY A 173 -5.45 1.14 -14.24
C GLY A 173 -6.40 2.33 -14.11
N LEU A 174 -6.72 2.99 -15.22
CA LEU A 174 -7.66 4.11 -15.23
C LEU A 174 -9.07 3.70 -14.76
N ALA A 175 -9.56 2.52 -15.16
CA ALA A 175 -10.84 1.99 -14.69
C ALA A 175 -10.82 1.73 -13.16
N GLY A 176 -9.74 1.13 -12.66
CA GLY A 176 -9.54 0.89 -11.22
C GLY A 176 -9.50 2.18 -10.40
N ILE A 177 -8.76 3.20 -10.87
CA ILE A 177 -8.72 4.53 -10.24
C ILE A 177 -10.08 5.23 -10.30
N ALA A 178 -10.81 5.12 -11.42
CA ALA A 178 -12.15 5.69 -11.56
C ALA A 178 -13.15 5.05 -10.57
N ILE A 179 -13.11 3.73 -10.39
CA ILE A 179 -13.90 3.00 -9.39
C ILE A 179 -13.55 3.45 -7.97
N LEU A 180 -12.26 3.46 -7.64
CA LEU A 180 -11.77 3.91 -6.32
C LEU A 180 -12.24 5.33 -6.01
N HIS A 181 -12.04 6.27 -6.94
CA HIS A 181 -12.48 7.64 -6.80
C HIS A 181 -14.01 7.75 -6.68
N ARG A 182 -14.78 6.99 -7.49
CA ARG A 182 -16.25 7.01 -7.47
C ARG A 182 -16.82 6.48 -6.15
N CYS A 183 -16.23 5.44 -5.58
CA CYS A 183 -16.62 4.89 -4.29
C CYS A 183 -16.20 5.78 -3.12
N LEU A 184 -15.02 6.41 -3.19
CA LEU A 184 -14.50 7.29 -2.15
C LEU A 184 -15.07 8.72 -2.18
N SER A 185 -15.63 9.18 -3.31
CA SER A 185 -16.13 10.55 -3.47
C SER A 185 -17.17 10.96 -2.42
N ARG A 186 -17.95 9.99 -1.91
CA ARG A 186 -18.96 10.21 -0.84
C ARG A 186 -18.36 10.51 0.55
N PHE A 187 -17.05 10.31 0.73
CA PHE A 187 -16.31 10.57 1.97
C PHE A 187 -15.36 11.78 1.84
N SER A 188 -15.45 12.54 0.74
CA SER A 188 -14.62 13.73 0.51
C SER A 188 -15.05 14.90 1.42
N PRO A 189 -14.11 15.76 1.88
CA PRO A 189 -12.67 15.68 1.62
C PRO A 189 -11.97 14.61 2.49
N LEU A 190 -11.07 13.84 1.87
CA LEU A 190 -10.16 12.95 2.59
C LEU A 190 -9.03 13.76 3.25
N PRO A 191 -8.39 13.23 4.32
CA PRO A 191 -7.17 13.81 4.88
C PRO A 191 -6.08 14.00 3.82
N SER A 192 -5.37 15.14 3.88
CA SER A 192 -4.37 15.51 2.88
C SER A 192 -3.12 14.62 2.85
N ASP A 193 -2.96 13.76 3.86
CA ASP A 193 -1.89 12.75 3.95
C ASP A 193 -2.31 11.35 3.45
N TRP A 194 -3.55 11.17 2.97
CA TRP A 194 -4.06 9.84 2.60
C TRP A 194 -3.35 9.25 1.37
N PHE A 195 -3.47 9.91 0.22
CA PHE A 195 -2.75 9.59 -1.02
C PHE A 195 -1.58 10.54 -1.19
N ARG A 196 -0.65 10.54 -0.23
CA ARG A 196 0.48 11.47 -0.21
C ARG A 196 1.58 11.04 -1.20
N PHE A 197 1.98 11.98 -2.04
CA PHE A 197 3.14 11.89 -2.93
C PHE A 197 4.14 12.99 -2.56
N SER A 198 5.27 12.62 -1.93
CA SER A 198 6.30 13.56 -1.49
C SER A 198 7.69 13.12 -1.90
N LEU A 199 8.35 13.89 -2.77
CA LEU A 199 9.78 13.71 -3.08
C LEU A 199 10.69 14.05 -1.89
N ARG A 200 10.19 14.81 -0.91
CA ARG A 200 10.94 15.18 0.30
C ARG A 200 10.80 14.10 1.38
N GLY A 201 11.92 13.76 2.01
CA GLY A 201 12.01 12.85 3.17
C GLY A 201 13.21 11.89 3.08
N ASN A 202 13.53 11.20 4.17
CA ASN A 202 14.65 10.26 4.24
C ASN A 202 14.28 8.84 3.73
N TRP A 203 13.13 8.69 3.08
CA TRP A 203 12.55 7.42 2.64
C TRP A 203 13.39 6.71 1.56
N LEU A 204 14.32 7.41 0.90
CA LEU A 204 15.31 6.80 0.01
C LEU A 204 16.18 5.76 0.74
N ALA A 205 16.46 5.96 2.03
CA ALA A 205 17.17 4.98 2.84
C ALA A 205 16.31 3.73 3.11
N ASP A 206 15.01 3.91 3.38
CA ASP A 206 14.07 2.79 3.52
C ASP A 206 13.95 1.98 2.21
N VAL A 207 13.93 2.65 1.04
CA VAL A 207 13.96 1.98 -0.28
C VAL A 207 15.28 1.23 -0.51
N ALA A 208 16.42 1.85 -0.20
CA ALA A 208 17.73 1.18 -0.32
C ALA A 208 17.81 -0.08 0.55
N ILE A 209 17.32 -0.02 1.80
CA ILE A 209 17.20 -1.18 2.69
C ILE A 209 16.27 -2.23 2.09
N GLY A 210 15.15 -1.83 1.48
CA GLY A 210 14.25 -2.72 0.74
C GLY A 210 14.96 -3.44 -0.42
N CYS A 211 15.77 -2.73 -1.21
CA CYS A 211 16.54 -3.32 -2.30
C CYS A 211 17.58 -4.33 -1.81
N LEU A 212 18.19 -4.12 -0.63
CA LEU A 212 19.08 -5.12 -0.01
C LEU A 212 18.36 -6.44 0.34
N MET A 213 17.03 -6.45 0.41
CA MET A 213 16.24 -7.68 0.63
C MET A 213 15.99 -8.47 -0.66
N PHE A 214 16.28 -7.93 -1.85
CA PHE A 214 16.01 -8.61 -3.14
C PHE A 214 16.64 -10.00 -3.26
N PRO A 215 17.89 -10.27 -2.80
CA PRO A 215 18.45 -11.62 -2.78
C PRO A 215 17.62 -12.58 -1.91
N LEU A 216 17.05 -12.12 -0.80
CA LEU A 216 16.17 -12.92 0.05
C LEU A 216 14.82 -13.21 -0.64
N VAL A 217 14.23 -12.23 -1.34
CA VAL A 217 13.02 -12.45 -2.16
C VAL A 217 13.29 -13.53 -3.22
N ASN A 218 14.44 -13.48 -3.91
CA ASN A 218 14.86 -14.51 -4.87
C ASN A 218 15.01 -15.89 -4.21
N ARG A 219 15.64 -15.98 -3.03
CA ARG A 219 15.77 -17.25 -2.28
C ARG A 219 14.41 -17.82 -1.85
N LEU A 220 13.47 -16.96 -1.44
CA LEU A 220 12.09 -17.36 -1.16
C LEU A 220 11.34 -17.82 -2.42
N SER A 221 11.62 -17.21 -3.58
CA SER A 221 11.06 -17.65 -4.85
C SER A 221 11.52 -19.06 -5.23
N GLN A 222 12.83 -19.36 -5.09
CA GLN A 222 13.34 -20.71 -5.35
C GLN A 222 12.73 -21.73 -4.38
N PHE A 223 12.74 -21.44 -3.08
CA PHE A 223 12.12 -22.29 -2.06
C PHE A 223 10.61 -22.55 -2.31
N ASN A 224 9.89 -21.56 -2.85
CA ASN A 224 8.46 -21.73 -3.19
C ASN A 224 8.26 -22.63 -4.43
N LEU A 225 9.20 -22.65 -5.37
CA LEU A 225 9.21 -23.60 -6.50
C LEU A 225 9.56 -25.02 -6.01
N ASP A 226 10.57 -25.14 -5.15
CA ASP A 226 11.00 -26.42 -4.54
C ASP A 226 9.87 -27.09 -3.73
N LEU A 227 9.00 -26.30 -3.09
CA LEU A 227 7.82 -26.78 -2.36
C LEU A 227 6.65 -27.20 -3.26
N LEU A 228 6.57 -26.69 -4.49
CA LEU A 228 5.43 -26.90 -5.41
C LEU A 228 5.85 -27.51 -6.77
N PRO A 229 6.65 -28.60 -6.82
CA PRO A 229 7.14 -29.19 -8.06
C PRO A 229 6.06 -29.91 -8.88
N LEU A 230 4.86 -30.08 -8.33
CA LEU A 230 3.78 -30.91 -8.89
C LEU A 230 2.75 -30.16 -9.73
N LEU A 231 2.78 -28.82 -9.75
CA LEU A 231 2.04 -28.08 -10.76
C LEU A 231 2.93 -28.04 -11.99
N PRO A 232 2.59 -28.73 -13.10
CA PRO A 232 3.32 -28.52 -14.34
C PRO A 232 3.26 -27.02 -14.64
N SER A 233 4.41 -26.43 -14.92
CA SER A 233 4.46 -25.19 -15.69
C SER A 233 3.64 -25.48 -16.93
N THR A 234 2.40 -24.99 -16.97
CA THR A 234 1.54 -25.17 -18.13
C THR A 234 2.34 -24.68 -19.32
N PRO A 235 2.26 -25.33 -20.50
CA PRO A 235 2.85 -24.80 -21.71
C PRO A 235 2.03 -23.58 -22.14
N VAL A 236 2.13 -22.51 -21.35
CA VAL A 236 1.74 -21.17 -21.69
C VAL A 236 2.56 -20.87 -22.93
N THR A 237 1.85 -20.68 -24.03
CA THR A 237 2.38 -20.00 -25.21
C THR A 237 3.21 -18.83 -24.71
N LEU A 238 4.55 -18.88 -24.91
CA LEU A 238 5.52 -17.96 -24.30
C LEU A 238 4.88 -16.59 -24.17
N SER A 239 4.86 -16.04 -22.96
CA SER A 239 4.15 -14.78 -22.72
C SER A 239 4.62 -13.75 -23.75
N SER A 240 3.73 -12.84 -24.19
CA SER A 240 4.11 -11.91 -25.27
C SER A 240 5.32 -11.02 -24.90
N VAL A 241 5.64 -10.95 -23.60
CA VAL A 241 6.91 -10.47 -23.04
C VAL A 241 8.10 -11.38 -23.42
N GLU A 242 8.09 -12.67 -23.05
CA GLU A 242 9.14 -13.65 -23.37
C GLU A 242 9.40 -13.76 -24.87
N GLN A 243 8.35 -13.78 -25.70
CA GLN A 243 8.50 -13.78 -27.17
C GLN A 243 9.27 -12.55 -27.67
N SER A 244 8.99 -11.38 -27.09
CA SER A 244 9.64 -10.12 -27.47
C SER A 244 11.07 -10.03 -26.96
N ILE A 245 11.37 -10.64 -25.80
CA ILE A 245 12.73 -10.80 -25.27
C ILE A 245 13.54 -11.75 -26.17
N MET A 246 12.98 -12.90 -26.57
CA MET A 246 13.63 -13.82 -27.51
C MET A 246 13.87 -13.18 -28.87
N ALA A 247 12.95 -12.34 -29.35
CA ALA A 247 13.10 -11.57 -30.58
C ALA A 247 14.09 -10.39 -30.48
N ARG A 248 14.50 -10.02 -29.26
CA ARG A 248 15.42 -8.90 -28.95
C ARG A 248 15.04 -7.56 -29.61
N ASP A 249 13.75 -7.27 -29.79
CA ASP A 249 13.31 -5.95 -30.30
C ASP A 249 13.32 -4.90 -29.18
N PRO A 250 14.19 -3.88 -29.22
CA PRO A 250 14.40 -2.96 -28.10
C PRO A 250 13.19 -2.06 -27.84
N VAL A 251 12.32 -1.83 -28.83
CA VAL A 251 11.12 -1.01 -28.67
C VAL A 251 10.03 -1.81 -27.96
N ALA A 252 9.80 -3.06 -28.37
CA ALA A 252 8.88 -3.96 -27.68
C ALA A 252 9.32 -4.23 -26.23
N MET A 253 10.61 -4.49 -26.01
CA MET A 253 11.19 -4.68 -24.68
C MET A 253 11.05 -3.42 -23.81
N GLY A 254 11.31 -2.22 -24.36
CA GLY A 254 11.12 -0.95 -23.63
C GLY A 254 9.66 -0.67 -23.26
N LEU A 255 8.71 -1.01 -24.14
CA LEU A 255 7.27 -0.89 -23.86
C LEU A 255 6.82 -1.87 -22.76
N TYR A 256 7.29 -3.13 -22.78
CA TYR A 256 7.00 -4.08 -21.69
C TYR A 256 7.67 -3.69 -20.37
N ALA A 257 8.89 -3.16 -20.41
CA ALA A 257 9.57 -2.63 -19.22
C ALA A 257 8.76 -1.49 -18.58
N LEU A 258 8.18 -0.59 -19.39
CA LEU A 258 7.30 0.49 -18.91
C LEU A 258 6.04 -0.05 -18.23
N VAL A 259 5.35 -1.02 -18.85
CA VAL A 259 4.16 -1.66 -18.26
C VAL A 259 4.49 -2.31 -16.92
N VAL A 260 5.45 -3.24 -16.92
CA VAL A 260 5.75 -4.10 -15.77
C VAL A 260 6.45 -3.34 -14.65
N SER A 261 7.30 -2.35 -14.97
CA SER A 261 8.13 -1.65 -13.98
C SER A 261 7.59 -0.28 -13.59
N VAL A 262 6.61 0.29 -14.28
CA VAL A 262 6.06 1.62 -13.95
C VAL A 262 4.55 1.60 -13.80
N CYS A 263 3.82 1.18 -14.84
CA CYS A 263 2.36 1.31 -14.84
C CYS A 263 1.70 0.40 -13.79
N ALA A 264 1.93 -0.91 -13.86
CA ALA A 264 1.38 -1.87 -12.88
C ALA A 264 1.74 -1.53 -11.42
N PRO A 265 3.02 -1.28 -11.06
CA PRO A 265 3.39 -0.80 -9.71
C PRO A 265 2.63 0.44 -9.23
N VAL A 266 2.40 1.43 -10.10
CA VAL A 266 1.65 2.65 -9.72
C VAL A 266 0.19 2.33 -9.43
N TRP A 267 -0.48 1.55 -10.26
CA TRP A 267 -1.89 1.20 -10.06
C TRP A 267 -2.08 0.33 -8.81
N GLU A 268 -1.25 -0.70 -8.65
CA GLU A 268 -1.31 -1.63 -7.55
C GLU A 268 -1.02 -0.96 -6.20
N GLU A 269 0.00 -0.11 -6.11
CA GLU A 269 0.32 0.59 -4.86
C GLU A 269 -0.80 1.56 -4.42
N ILE A 270 -1.49 2.22 -5.36
CA ILE A 270 -2.65 3.07 -5.00
C ILE A 270 -3.78 2.23 -4.38
N VAL A 271 -4.04 1.04 -4.90
CA VAL A 271 -5.11 0.16 -4.38
C VAL A 271 -4.68 -0.54 -3.09
N PHE A 272 -3.53 -1.21 -3.08
CA PHE A 272 -3.11 -2.03 -1.94
C PHE A 272 -2.55 -1.19 -0.77
N ARG A 273 -1.74 -0.17 -1.04
CA ARG A 273 -1.12 0.68 -0.01
C ARG A 273 -1.89 1.98 0.20
N GLY A 274 -2.39 2.61 -0.85
CA GLY A 274 -3.21 3.84 -0.72
C GLY A 274 -4.61 3.60 -0.16
N PHE A 275 -5.23 2.44 -0.43
CA PHE A 275 -6.59 2.14 0.02
C PHE A 275 -6.68 0.97 1.00
N LEU A 276 -6.32 -0.26 0.60
CA LEU A 276 -6.61 -1.47 1.37
C LEU A 276 -5.93 -1.48 2.73
N LEU A 277 -4.59 -1.32 2.78
CA LEU A 277 -3.81 -1.36 4.02
C LEU A 277 -4.30 -0.32 5.05
N PRO A 278 -4.42 0.99 4.74
CA PRO A 278 -5.03 1.99 5.62
C PRO A 278 -6.42 1.58 6.11
N SER A 279 -7.28 1.09 5.20
CA SER A 279 -8.66 0.71 5.52
C SER A 279 -8.74 -0.42 6.54
N LEU A 280 -7.85 -1.41 6.46
CA LEU A 280 -7.77 -2.52 7.40
C LEU A 280 -7.38 -2.06 8.82
N THR A 281 -6.63 -0.96 8.96
CA THR A 281 -6.19 -0.45 10.28
C THR A 281 -7.34 0.02 11.19
N LYS A 282 -8.56 0.13 10.68
CA LYS A 282 -9.79 0.35 11.46
C LYS A 282 -10.24 -0.89 12.25
N TYR A 283 -9.88 -2.09 11.80
CA TYR A 283 -10.38 -3.37 12.34
C TYR A 283 -9.29 -4.24 12.97
N MET A 284 -8.02 -3.96 12.68
CA MET A 284 -6.87 -4.74 13.16
C MET A 284 -5.63 -3.84 13.32
N PRO A 285 -4.62 -4.21 14.13
CA PRO A 285 -3.41 -3.40 14.27
C PRO A 285 -2.64 -3.30 12.94
N VAL A 286 -1.74 -2.31 12.84
CA VAL A 286 -1.08 -1.97 11.57
C VAL A 286 -0.24 -3.14 11.02
N TRP A 287 0.41 -3.93 11.88
CA TRP A 287 1.17 -5.10 11.45
C TRP A 287 0.27 -6.21 10.85
N CYS A 288 -0.92 -6.45 11.42
CA CYS A 288 -1.92 -7.34 10.81
C CYS A 288 -2.40 -6.79 9.47
N SER A 289 -2.63 -5.47 9.39
CA SER A 289 -3.09 -4.81 8.17
C SER A 289 -2.06 -4.93 7.03
N ILE A 290 -0.77 -4.81 7.35
CA ILE A 290 0.34 -5.08 6.42
C ILE A 290 0.30 -6.53 5.96
N LEU A 291 0.23 -7.50 6.87
CA LEU A 291 0.22 -8.92 6.51
C LEU A 291 -0.99 -9.30 5.63
N VAL A 292 -2.20 -8.90 6.03
CA VAL A 292 -3.44 -9.21 5.30
C VAL A 292 -3.48 -8.53 3.92
N SER A 293 -3.06 -7.27 3.81
CA SER A 293 -2.95 -6.61 2.50
C SER A 293 -1.86 -7.23 1.60
N SER A 294 -0.78 -7.75 2.18
CA SER A 294 0.29 -8.45 1.44
C SER A 294 -0.15 -9.83 0.93
N VAL A 295 -0.97 -10.54 1.71
CA VAL A 295 -1.62 -11.79 1.25
C VAL A 295 -2.64 -11.49 0.15
N ALA A 296 -3.49 -10.47 0.31
CA ALA A 296 -4.43 -10.05 -0.73
C ALA A 296 -3.72 -9.66 -2.04
N PHE A 297 -2.60 -8.94 -1.94
CA PHE A 297 -1.74 -8.57 -3.06
C PHE A 297 -1.19 -9.81 -3.81
N ALA A 298 -0.65 -10.78 -3.08
CA ALA A 298 -0.12 -12.02 -3.67
C ALA A 298 -1.24 -12.90 -4.28
N LEU A 299 -2.43 -12.94 -3.67
CA LEU A 299 -3.58 -13.67 -4.22
C LEU A 299 -4.11 -13.04 -5.51
N ALA A 300 -4.09 -11.71 -5.63
CA ALA A 300 -4.51 -11.00 -6.85
C ALA A 300 -3.65 -11.30 -8.09
N HIS A 301 -2.45 -11.88 -7.90
CA HIS A 301 -1.59 -12.34 -9.00
C HIS A 301 -1.97 -13.74 -9.54
N PHE A 302 -2.92 -14.45 -8.91
CA PHE A 302 -3.42 -15.77 -9.30
C PHE A 302 -2.33 -16.82 -9.61
N ASN A 303 -1.15 -16.71 -8.99
CA ASN A 303 0.02 -17.53 -9.30
C ASN A 303 0.66 -18.10 -8.02
N VAL A 304 0.33 -19.34 -7.68
CA VAL A 304 0.78 -20.01 -6.44
C VAL A 304 2.31 -20.15 -6.40
N GLN A 305 2.95 -20.38 -7.56
CA GLN A 305 4.41 -20.46 -7.72
C GLN A 305 5.16 -19.16 -7.36
N ARG A 306 4.47 -18.00 -7.31
CA ARG A 306 5.03 -16.71 -6.87
C ARG A 306 4.44 -16.19 -5.57
N MET A 307 3.58 -16.96 -4.89
CA MET A 307 2.83 -16.46 -3.74
C MET A 307 3.72 -16.08 -2.54
N LEU A 308 4.66 -16.93 -2.13
CA LEU A 308 5.56 -16.65 -1.00
C LEU A 308 6.45 -15.40 -1.21
N PRO A 309 7.19 -15.23 -2.33
CA PRO A 309 7.98 -14.03 -2.55
C PRO A 309 7.11 -12.77 -2.68
N LEU A 310 5.92 -12.85 -3.27
CA LEU A 310 4.98 -11.71 -3.35
C LEU A 310 4.41 -11.31 -1.98
N ILE A 311 4.12 -12.25 -1.08
CA ILE A 311 3.74 -11.94 0.31
C ILE A 311 4.88 -11.22 1.02
N PHE A 312 6.11 -11.74 0.92
CA PHE A 312 7.26 -11.15 1.61
C PHE A 312 7.60 -9.75 1.07
N LEU A 313 7.70 -9.58 -0.25
CA LEU A 313 7.87 -8.27 -0.87
C LEU A 313 6.72 -7.33 -0.47
N GLY A 314 5.50 -7.86 -0.44
CA GLY A 314 4.31 -7.13 -0.03
C GLY A 314 4.42 -6.56 1.39
N VAL A 315 4.97 -7.34 2.33
CA VAL A 315 5.21 -6.93 3.72
C VAL A 315 6.27 -5.83 3.77
N VAL A 316 7.38 -5.97 3.04
CA VAL A 316 8.44 -4.94 2.97
C VAL A 316 7.87 -3.61 2.47
N MET A 317 7.12 -3.63 1.36
CA MET A 317 6.46 -2.44 0.80
C MET A 317 5.43 -1.84 1.77
N GLY A 318 4.65 -2.69 2.47
CA GLY A 318 3.69 -2.26 3.48
C GLY A 318 4.34 -1.60 4.71
N VAL A 319 5.47 -2.11 5.20
CA VAL A 319 6.25 -1.50 6.30
C VAL A 319 6.81 -0.15 5.89
N ILE A 320 7.40 -0.05 4.69
CA ILE A 320 7.97 1.20 4.16
C ILE A 320 6.87 2.26 3.97
N PHE A 321 5.73 1.87 3.41
CA PHE A 321 4.57 2.76 3.28
C PHE A 321 4.05 3.24 4.64
N ALA A 322 3.87 2.33 5.60
CA ALA A 322 3.32 2.68 6.92
C ALA A 322 4.23 3.64 7.71
N ARG A 323 5.55 3.44 7.63
CA ARG A 323 6.57 4.34 8.20
C ARG A 323 6.59 5.71 7.54
N SER A 324 6.62 5.74 6.21
CA SER A 324 6.84 6.97 5.45
C SER A 324 5.59 7.82 5.26
N ARG A 325 4.39 7.21 5.38
CA ARG A 325 3.08 7.82 5.05
C ARG A 325 3.11 8.53 3.68
N ASN A 326 3.70 7.86 2.70
CA ASN A 326 4.00 8.36 1.36
C ASN A 326 3.95 7.15 0.42
N LEU A 327 3.34 7.28 -0.77
CA LEU A 327 3.22 6.16 -1.73
C LEU A 327 4.45 5.99 -2.62
N LEU A 328 5.17 7.08 -2.91
CA LEU A 328 6.37 7.04 -3.75
C LEU A 328 7.46 6.04 -3.33
N PRO A 329 7.75 5.80 -2.04
CA PRO A 329 8.79 4.86 -1.63
C PRO A 329 8.42 3.40 -1.92
N SER A 330 7.15 3.02 -1.68
CA SER A 330 6.70 1.65 -1.95
C SER A 330 6.52 1.42 -3.46
N MET A 331 5.99 2.41 -4.19
CA MET A 331 6.01 2.43 -5.66
C MET A 331 7.41 2.28 -6.24
N LEU A 332 8.39 3.07 -5.77
CA LEU A 332 9.75 2.98 -6.27
C LEU A 332 10.38 1.61 -5.97
N LEU A 333 10.18 1.07 -4.77
CA LEU A 333 10.70 -0.26 -4.43
C LEU A 333 10.07 -1.36 -5.31
N HIS A 334 8.76 -1.28 -5.55
CA HIS A 334 8.03 -2.19 -6.42
C HIS A 334 8.54 -2.10 -7.88
N SER A 335 8.65 -0.88 -8.41
CA SER A 335 9.25 -0.60 -9.72
C SER A 335 10.67 -1.14 -9.86
N LEU A 336 11.51 -0.98 -8.83
CA LEU A 336 12.87 -1.50 -8.82
C LEU A 336 12.92 -3.03 -8.76
N TRP A 337 12.00 -3.68 -8.03
CA TRP A 337 11.88 -5.13 -8.00
C TRP A 337 11.46 -5.68 -9.37
N ASN A 338 10.39 -5.13 -9.95
CA ASN A 338 9.88 -5.56 -11.24
C ASN A 338 10.90 -5.30 -12.36
N GLY A 339 11.59 -4.15 -12.33
CA GLY A 339 12.70 -3.86 -13.23
C GLY A 339 13.89 -4.80 -13.06
N PHE A 340 14.24 -5.17 -11.82
CA PHE A 340 15.29 -6.16 -11.54
C PHE A 340 14.94 -7.55 -12.10
N VAL A 341 13.71 -8.03 -11.88
CA VAL A 341 13.23 -9.30 -12.45
C VAL A 341 13.19 -9.24 -13.99
N PHE A 342 12.72 -8.13 -14.57
CA PHE A 342 12.71 -7.94 -16.02
C PHE A 342 14.13 -7.92 -16.62
N LEU A 343 15.10 -7.30 -15.95
CA LEU A 343 16.52 -7.34 -16.34
C LEU A 343 17.13 -8.74 -16.23
N ASP A 344 16.69 -9.56 -15.26
CA ASP A 344 17.15 -10.93 -15.09
C ASP A 344 16.64 -11.83 -16.23
N LEU A 345 15.38 -11.64 -16.66
CA LEU A 345 14.78 -12.33 -17.81
C LEU A 345 15.40 -11.99 -19.18
N MET A 346 16.21 -10.91 -19.26
CA MET A 346 16.86 -10.49 -20.51
C MET A 346 18.29 -11.04 -20.70
N LYS A 347 18.81 -11.82 -19.75
CA LYS A 347 20.14 -12.45 -19.81
C LYS A 347 20.12 -13.72 -20.65
#